data_AF-A0A495VRZ3-F1
#
_entry.id   AF-A0A495VRZ3-F1
#
_cell.length_a   1.000
_cell.length_b   1.000
_cell.length_c   1.000
_cell.angle_alpha   90.00
_cell.angle_beta   90.00
_cell.angle_gamma   90.00
#
_symmetry.space_group_name_H-M   'P 1'
#
loop_
_entity.id
_entity.type
_entity.pdbx_description
1 polymer ?
#
loop_
_entity_poly.entity_id
_entity_poly.type
_entity_poly.pdbx_seq_one_letter_code
_entity_poly.pdbx_strand_id
1 'polypeptide(L)'
;MTTARENTNGSGLPPVPSIPLTAESAAKIAEETSIGGLVRDATAHLSTLVRAEVELAKSELAGEVKKGVKGSVYFIVALTVLLFSSFFFFFFGAELLDVWLPRWAAFLIVFGLMLLTAVGFAFLGYRKVKKLRAPQRTIDSAKDTVAALRHRGDGS
;
A
#
# COMPACT_ATOMS: atom_id res chain seq x y z
N MET A 1 -97.36 17.57 1.01
CA MET A 1 -96.82 16.32 0.42
C MET A 1 -95.32 16.53 0.25
N THR A 2 -94.45 16.13 1.20
CA THR A 2 -93.93 14.75 1.47
C THR A 2 -93.11 14.28 0.27
N THR A 3 -91.80 13.98 0.27
CA THR A 3 -90.75 13.52 1.21
C THR A 3 -89.40 13.60 0.44
N ALA A 4 -88.20 13.63 1.01
CA ALA A 4 -87.57 12.49 1.69
C ALA A 4 -86.15 12.86 2.21
N ARG A 5 -85.84 12.33 3.41
CA ARG A 5 -84.59 11.71 3.93
C ARG A 5 -83.26 12.00 3.21
N GLU A 6 -82.15 12.22 3.91
CA GLU A 6 -81.25 11.15 4.43
C GLU A 6 -80.01 11.84 5.11
N ASN A 7 -79.79 11.71 6.43
CA ASN A 7 -78.92 10.75 7.13
C ASN A 7 -77.47 11.24 7.39
N THR A 8 -77.29 11.63 8.66
CA THR A 8 -76.17 11.50 9.62
C THR A 8 -74.68 11.42 9.20
N ASN A 9 -73.88 11.99 10.12
CA ASN A 9 -72.44 11.77 10.38
C ASN A 9 -71.51 12.53 9.44
N GLY A 10 -70.52 13.32 9.86
CA GLY A 10 -69.80 13.44 11.11
C GLY A 10 -68.37 13.84 10.71
N SER A 11 -67.88 15.00 11.19
CA SER A 11 -66.49 15.50 11.10
C SER A 11 -65.82 15.56 9.70
N GLY A 12 -65.76 16.77 9.13
CA GLY A 12 -65.00 17.08 7.91
C GLY A 12 -63.49 17.25 8.13
N LEU A 13 -62.76 16.17 8.43
CA LEU A 13 -61.29 16.19 8.46
C LEU A 13 -60.71 15.58 7.17
N PRO A 14 -59.65 16.17 6.59
CA PRO A 14 -59.00 15.62 5.41
C PRO A 14 -58.33 14.27 5.72
N PRO A 15 -58.19 13.36 4.74
CA PRO A 15 -57.53 12.07 4.95
C PRO A 15 -56.06 12.27 5.32
N VAL A 16 -55.70 11.93 6.57
CA VAL A 16 -54.29 11.92 7.00
C VAL A 16 -53.61 10.64 6.50
N PRO A 17 -52.45 10.73 5.82
CA PRO A 17 -51.69 9.55 5.44
C PRO A 17 -51.21 8.84 6.71
N SER A 18 -51.75 7.66 6.98
CA SER A 18 -51.31 6.83 8.11
C SER A 18 -49.93 6.27 7.80
N ILE A 19 -48.91 6.89 8.38
CA ILE A 19 -47.55 6.35 8.42
C ILE A 19 -47.62 5.01 9.19
N PRO A 20 -47.21 3.86 8.62
CA PRO A 20 -47.18 2.60 9.34
C PRO A 20 -46.05 2.63 10.39
N LEU A 21 -46.35 3.07 11.62
CA LEU A 21 -45.33 3.39 12.64
C LEU A 21 -44.97 2.25 13.61
N THR A 22 -45.50 1.05 13.48
CA THR A 22 -45.35 0.04 14.55
C THR A 22 -44.90 -1.33 14.10
N ALA A 23 -45.42 -1.88 12.99
CA ALA A 23 -45.03 -3.22 12.57
C ALA A 23 -43.64 -3.27 11.91
N GLU A 24 -43.33 -2.31 11.02
CA GLU A 24 -42.03 -2.24 10.31
C GLU A 24 -40.90 -1.80 11.25
N SER A 25 -41.18 -0.82 12.12
CA SER A 25 -40.25 -0.35 13.15
C SER A 25 -39.97 -1.43 14.21
N ALA A 26 -40.99 -2.12 14.73
CA ALA A 26 -40.78 -3.19 15.69
C ALA A 26 -40.03 -4.39 15.10
N ALA A 27 -40.27 -4.73 13.82
CA ALA A 27 -39.53 -5.78 13.12
C ALA A 27 -38.04 -5.41 12.94
N LYS A 28 -37.75 -4.16 12.58
CA LYS A 28 -36.38 -3.64 12.46
C LYS A 28 -35.66 -3.57 13.81
N ILE A 29 -36.34 -3.16 14.88
CA ILE A 29 -35.79 -3.16 16.24
C ILE A 29 -35.55 -4.59 16.73
N ALA A 30 -36.44 -5.53 16.42
CA ALA A 30 -36.24 -6.95 16.74
C ALA A 30 -35.09 -7.57 15.94
N GLU A 31 -34.88 -7.18 14.69
CA GLU A 31 -33.72 -7.58 13.87
C GLU A 31 -32.41 -7.01 14.44
N GLU A 32 -32.38 -5.72 14.79
CA GLU A 32 -31.21 -5.03 15.37
C GLU A 32 -30.88 -5.51 16.79
N THR A 33 -31.90 -5.89 17.59
CA THR A 33 -31.73 -6.47 18.94
C THR A 33 -31.51 -7.99 18.90
N SER A 34 -31.70 -8.63 17.74
CA SER A 34 -31.38 -10.04 17.57
C SER A 34 -29.86 -10.26 17.63
N ILE A 35 -29.45 -11.45 18.05
CA ILE A 35 -28.03 -11.87 18.06
C ILE A 35 -27.37 -11.64 16.68
N GLY A 36 -28.12 -11.82 15.58
CA GLY A 36 -27.64 -11.56 14.22
C GLY A 36 -27.42 -10.07 13.92
N GLY A 37 -28.29 -9.20 14.43
CA GLY A 37 -28.14 -7.75 14.33
C GLY A 37 -26.91 -7.24 15.07
N LEU A 38 -26.70 -7.71 16.31
CA LEU A 38 -25.55 -7.33 17.14
C LEU A 38 -24.21 -7.78 16.54
N VAL A 39 -24.14 -9.00 15.98
CA VAL A 39 -22.92 -9.48 15.31
C VAL A 39 -22.64 -8.69 14.04
N ARG A 40 -23.69 -8.35 13.26
CA ARG A 40 -23.55 -7.51 12.06
C ARG A 40 -23.00 -6.13 12.42
N ASP A 41 -23.52 -5.50 13.47
CA ASP A 41 -23.12 -4.17 13.91
C ASP A 41 -21.69 -4.17 14.49
N ALA A 42 -21.37 -5.15 15.35
CA ALA A 42 -20.02 -5.32 15.88
C ALA A 42 -18.98 -5.56 14.76
N THR A 43 -19.34 -6.35 13.74
CA THR A 43 -18.48 -6.58 12.57
C THR A 43 -18.31 -5.32 11.73
N ALA A 44 -19.38 -4.52 11.57
CA ALA A 44 -19.32 -3.24 10.85
C ALA A 44 -18.43 -2.22 11.58
N HIS A 45 -18.51 -2.13 12.92
CA HIS A 45 -17.65 -1.27 13.71
C HIS A 45 -16.18 -1.72 13.66
N LEU A 46 -15.93 -3.02 13.78
CA LEU A 46 -14.57 -3.55 13.66
C LEU A 46 -13.98 -3.29 12.27
N SER A 47 -14.76 -3.48 11.20
CA SER A 47 -14.34 -3.16 9.84
C SER A 47 -14.00 -1.68 9.67
N THR A 48 -14.76 -0.79 10.33
CA THR A 48 -14.50 0.65 10.30
C THR A 48 -13.20 1.00 11.01
N LEU A 49 -12.93 0.37 12.17
CA LEU A 49 -11.74 0.59 12.97
C LEU A 49 -10.48 0.09 12.24
N VAL A 50 -10.53 -1.12 11.69
CA VAL A 50 -9.45 -1.69 10.86
C VAL A 50 -9.18 -0.80 9.66
N ARG A 51 -10.24 -0.29 8.99
CA ARG A 51 -10.07 0.61 7.85
C ARG A 51 -9.39 1.91 8.26
N ALA A 52 -9.76 2.49 9.40
CA ALA A 52 -9.15 3.70 9.91
C ALA A 52 -7.67 3.50 10.25
N GLU A 53 -7.31 2.37 10.86
CA GLU A 53 -5.92 2.05 11.18
C GLU A 53 -5.07 1.83 9.92
N VAL A 54 -5.63 1.18 8.89
CA VAL A 54 -4.99 1.06 7.57
C VAL A 54 -4.82 2.42 6.90
N GLU A 55 -5.82 3.29 6.96
CA GLU A 55 -5.73 4.64 6.38
C GLU A 55 -4.69 5.50 7.08
N LEU A 56 -4.61 5.40 8.41
CA LEU A 56 -3.59 6.07 9.21
C LEU A 56 -2.19 5.54 8.86
N ALA A 57 -1.99 4.22 8.90
CA ALA A 57 -0.71 3.59 8.55
C ALA A 57 -0.29 3.93 7.11
N LYS A 58 -1.25 3.97 6.18
CA LYS A 58 -1.00 4.38 4.79
C LYS A 58 -0.56 5.84 4.71
N SER A 59 -1.15 6.74 5.50
CA SER A 59 -0.79 8.17 5.52
C SER A 59 0.61 8.41 6.11
N GLU A 60 0.96 7.69 7.17
CA GLU A 60 2.27 7.76 7.81
C GLU A 60 3.35 7.21 6.87
N LEU A 61 3.12 6.01 6.31
CA LEU A 61 4.03 5.40 5.35
C LEU A 61 4.17 6.24 4.07
N ALA A 62 3.09 6.84 3.57
CA ALA A 62 3.17 7.75 2.42
C ALA A 62 4.04 8.98 2.73
N GLY A 63 3.98 9.49 3.96
CA GLY A 63 4.86 10.55 4.46
C GLY A 63 6.34 10.14 4.48
N GLU A 64 6.64 8.95 5.00
CA GLU A 64 8.00 8.39 5.03
C GLU A 64 8.55 8.15 3.62
N VAL A 65 7.77 7.55 2.74
CA VAL A 65 8.14 7.32 1.33
C VAL A 65 8.44 8.64 0.65
N LYS A 66 7.60 9.67 0.84
CA LYS A 66 7.82 10.99 0.24
C LYS A 66 9.10 11.66 0.75
N LYS A 67 9.42 11.52 2.04
CA LYS A 67 10.70 11.98 2.62
C LYS A 67 11.88 11.21 2.02
N GLY A 68 11.78 9.89 1.91
CA GLY A 68 12.79 9.02 1.29
C GLY A 68 13.06 9.38 -0.17
N VAL A 69 12.00 9.58 -0.97
CA VAL A 69 12.11 10.01 -2.38
C VAL A 69 12.80 11.36 -2.48
N LYS A 70 12.40 12.36 -1.68
CA LYS A 70 13.08 13.67 -1.66
C LYS A 70 14.55 13.55 -1.28
N GLY A 71 14.88 12.74 -0.28
CA GLY A 71 16.27 12.47 0.11
C GLY A 71 17.09 11.78 -0.98
N SER A 72 16.46 10.89 -1.76
CA SER A 72 17.13 10.16 -2.84
C SER A 72 17.60 11.06 -3.99
N VAL A 73 16.98 12.25 -4.18
CA VAL A 73 17.38 13.21 -5.22
C VAL A 73 18.85 13.62 -5.05
N TYR A 74 19.27 13.92 -3.82
CA TYR A 74 20.67 14.30 -3.55
C TYR A 74 21.63 13.15 -3.84
N PHE A 75 21.24 11.91 -3.54
CA PHE A 75 22.04 10.73 -3.90
C PHE A 75 22.13 10.54 -5.41
N ILE A 76 21.04 10.73 -6.16
CA ILE A 76 21.05 10.64 -7.62
C ILE A 76 22.01 11.69 -8.21
N VAL A 77 21.93 12.94 -7.73
CA VAL A 77 22.84 14.01 -8.15
C VAL A 77 24.29 13.68 -7.80
N ALA A 78 24.56 13.28 -6.56
CA ALA A 78 25.90 12.92 -6.10
C ALA A 78 26.49 11.75 -6.89
N LEU A 79 25.72 10.69 -7.13
CA LEU A 79 26.15 9.53 -7.91
C LEU A 79 26.36 9.89 -9.39
N THR A 80 25.55 10.79 -9.94
CA THR A 80 25.74 11.29 -11.31
C THR A 80 27.05 12.07 -11.42
N VAL A 81 27.28 13.02 -10.50
CA VAL A 81 28.54 13.78 -10.46
C VAL A 81 29.72 12.82 -10.30
N LEU A 82 29.65 11.89 -9.35
CA LEU A 82 30.71 10.90 -9.13
C LEU A 82 30.97 10.05 -10.37
N LEU A 83 29.92 9.62 -11.08
CA LEU A 83 30.03 8.84 -12.32
C LEU A 83 30.78 9.63 -13.42
N PHE A 84 30.39 10.88 -13.67
CA PHE A 84 31.07 11.74 -14.64
C PHE A 84 32.50 12.10 -14.20
N SER A 85 32.71 12.42 -12.93
CA SER A 85 34.04 12.71 -12.37
C SER A 85 34.96 11.49 -12.44
N SER A 86 34.43 10.27 -12.36
CA SER A 86 35.24 9.05 -12.43
C SER A 86 35.96 8.94 -13.78
N PHE A 87 35.32 9.33 -14.89
CA PHE A 87 35.98 9.40 -16.20
C PHE A 87 37.21 10.33 -16.18
N PHE A 88 37.05 11.55 -15.67
CA PHE A 88 38.16 12.51 -15.54
C PHE A 88 39.24 12.01 -14.58
N PHE A 89 38.86 11.33 -13.50
CA PHE A 89 39.82 10.76 -12.54
C PHE A 89 40.71 9.69 -13.19
N PHE A 90 40.15 8.76 -13.95
CA PHE A 90 40.94 7.76 -14.66
C PHE A 90 41.78 8.38 -15.78
N PHE A 91 41.21 9.33 -16.54
CA PHE A 91 41.96 10.05 -17.56
C PHE A 91 43.15 10.81 -16.97
N PHE A 92 42.93 11.53 -15.87
CA PHE A 92 43.98 12.19 -15.11
C PHE A 92 45.04 11.19 -14.62
N GLY A 93 44.64 10.02 -14.12
CA GLY A 93 45.56 8.96 -13.72
C GLY A 93 46.43 8.45 -14.87
N ALA A 94 45.87 8.36 -16.08
CA ALA A 94 46.62 7.95 -17.27
C ALA A 94 47.65 9.01 -17.67
N GLU A 95 47.27 10.30 -17.67
CA GLU A 95 48.20 11.40 -17.96
C GLU A 95 49.26 11.56 -16.86
N LEU A 96 48.92 11.30 -15.61
CA LEU A 96 49.90 11.32 -14.52
C LEU A 96 50.95 10.21 -14.69
N LEU A 97 50.53 9.02 -15.12
CA LEU A 97 51.43 7.91 -15.40
C LEU A 97 52.28 8.13 -16.66
N ASP A 98 51.77 8.88 -17.64
CA ASP A 98 52.50 9.25 -18.87
C ASP A 98 53.78 10.06 -18.56
N VAL A 99 53.87 10.68 -17.38
CA VAL A 99 55.09 11.39 -16.94
C VAL A 99 56.28 10.43 -16.75
N TRP A 100 56.02 9.18 -16.36
CA TRP A 100 57.06 8.18 -16.07
C TRP A 100 57.09 6.99 -17.03
N LEU A 101 56.02 6.76 -17.79
CA LEU A 101 55.88 5.63 -18.71
C LEU A 101 55.48 6.10 -20.12
N PRO A 102 55.72 5.29 -21.17
CA PRO A 102 55.15 5.55 -22.48
C PRO A 102 53.63 5.63 -22.41
N ARG A 103 53.04 6.62 -23.08
CA ARG A 103 51.59 6.87 -23.12
C ARG A 103 50.74 5.62 -23.29
N TRP A 104 51.07 4.77 -24.27
CA TRP A 104 50.30 3.56 -24.53
C TRP A 104 50.27 2.61 -23.32
N ALA A 105 51.36 2.51 -22.55
CA ALA A 105 51.45 1.65 -21.38
C ALA A 105 50.67 2.25 -20.19
N ALA A 106 50.74 3.57 -20.00
CA ALA A 106 49.97 4.28 -18.98
C ALA A 106 48.46 4.06 -19.15
N PHE A 107 47.94 4.24 -20.37
CA PHE A 107 46.53 4.02 -20.69
C PHE A 107 46.13 2.54 -20.51
N LEU A 108 46.99 1.59 -20.85
CA LEU A 108 46.71 0.15 -20.67
C LEU A 108 46.62 -0.23 -19.19
N ILE A 109 47.51 0.30 -18.35
CA ILE A 109 47.48 0.09 -16.89
C ILE A 109 46.18 0.65 -16.29
N VAL A 110 45.82 1.89 -16.64
CA VAL A 110 44.58 2.51 -16.17
C VAL A 110 43.34 1.76 -16.67
N PHE A 111 43.34 1.29 -17.91
CA PHE A 111 42.27 0.44 -18.43
C PHE A 111 42.13 -0.85 -17.61
N GLY A 112 43.24 -1.51 -17.28
CA GLY A 112 43.24 -2.67 -16.37
C GLY A 112 42.65 -2.33 -15.00
N LEU A 113 43.01 -1.18 -14.43
CA LEU A 113 42.45 -0.67 -13.16
C LEU A 113 40.93 -0.43 -13.27
N MET A 114 40.45 0.11 -14.39
CA MET A 114 39.01 0.31 -14.64
C MET A 114 38.26 -1.02 -14.70
N LEU A 115 38.81 -2.04 -15.37
CA LEU A 115 38.21 -3.38 -15.41
C LEU A 115 38.13 -4.00 -14.01
N LEU A 116 39.19 -3.90 -13.21
CA LEU A 116 39.19 -4.39 -11.83
C LEU A 116 38.12 -3.67 -10.99
N THR A 117 38.02 -2.35 -11.14
CA THR A 117 37.02 -1.53 -10.46
C THR A 117 35.61 -1.95 -10.87
N ALA A 118 35.35 -2.14 -12.17
CA ALA A 118 34.07 -2.58 -12.71
C ALA A 118 33.68 -3.97 -12.20
N VAL A 119 34.60 -4.93 -12.21
CA VAL A 119 34.38 -6.27 -11.65
C VAL A 119 34.07 -6.20 -10.15
N GLY A 120 34.77 -5.35 -9.40
CA GLY A 120 34.50 -5.08 -8.00
C GLY A 120 33.06 -4.60 -7.77
N PHE A 121 32.64 -3.54 -8.45
CA PHE A 121 31.27 -3.03 -8.35
C PHE A 121 30.21 -4.05 -8.79
N ALA A 122 30.46 -4.78 -9.89
CA ALA A 122 29.57 -5.82 -10.36
C ALA A 122 29.41 -6.95 -9.32
N PHE A 123 30.50 -7.36 -8.66
CA PHE A 123 30.47 -8.37 -7.61
C PHE A 123 29.72 -7.89 -6.35
N LEU A 124 29.98 -6.66 -5.90
CA LEU A 124 29.26 -6.06 -4.78
C LEU A 124 27.75 -5.93 -5.08
N GLY A 125 27.41 -5.49 -6.29
CA GLY A 125 26.04 -5.40 -6.79
C GLY A 125 25.37 -6.77 -6.81
N TYR A 126 26.02 -7.77 -7.40
CA TYR A 126 25.54 -9.15 -7.41
C TYR A 126 25.30 -9.69 -5.99
N ARG A 127 26.22 -9.46 -5.05
CA ARG A 127 26.08 -9.92 -3.66
C ARG A 127 24.93 -9.21 -2.94
N LYS A 128 24.67 -7.93 -3.23
CA LYS A 128 23.51 -7.19 -2.68
C LYS A 128 22.20 -7.70 -3.26
N VAL A 129 22.10 -7.87 -4.58
CA VAL A 129 20.90 -8.42 -5.25
C VAL A 129 20.62 -9.85 -4.80
N LYS A 130 21.65 -10.69 -4.64
CA LYS A 130 21.49 -12.06 -4.13
C LYS A 130 21.02 -12.12 -2.68
N LYS A 131 21.35 -11.11 -1.86
CA LYS A 131 20.85 -11.00 -0.48
C LYS A 131 19.40 -10.50 -0.42
N LEU A 132 18.95 -9.76 -1.43
CA LEU A 132 17.58 -9.28 -1.58
C LEU A 132 16.61 -10.36 -2.11
N ARG A 133 16.93 -11.66 -1.93
CA ARG A 133 15.97 -12.76 -2.22
C ARG A 133 14.62 -12.39 -1.63
N ALA A 134 13.57 -12.50 -2.43
CA ALA A 134 12.19 -12.19 -2.07
C ALA A 134 11.88 -12.71 -0.66
N PRO A 135 11.01 -12.05 0.14
CA PRO A 135 10.66 -12.49 1.50
C PRO A 135 9.94 -13.84 1.47
N GLN A 136 10.66 -14.93 1.21
CA GLN A 136 10.13 -16.29 1.09
C GLN A 136 9.37 -16.63 2.36
N ARG A 137 9.91 -16.25 3.53
CA ARG A 137 9.24 -16.41 4.81
C ARG A 137 7.91 -15.66 4.92
N THR A 138 7.82 -14.42 4.43
CA THR A 138 6.55 -13.67 4.47
C THR A 138 5.52 -14.25 3.51
N ILE A 139 5.97 -14.73 2.35
CA ILE A 139 5.11 -15.40 1.36
C ILE A 139 4.63 -16.75 1.89
N ASP A 140 5.52 -17.52 2.54
CA ASP A 140 5.21 -18.83 3.10
C ASP A 140 4.27 -18.70 4.31
N SER A 141 4.51 -17.76 5.23
CA SER A 141 3.59 -17.52 6.35
C SER A 141 2.21 -17.01 5.90
N ALA A 142 2.14 -16.20 4.84
CA ALA A 142 0.86 -15.78 4.27
C ALA A 142 0.12 -16.97 3.62
N LYS A 143 0.84 -17.85 2.92
CA LYS A 143 0.28 -19.08 2.35
C LYS A 143 -0.21 -20.06 3.43
N ASP A 144 0.55 -20.22 4.51
CA ASP A 144 0.17 -21.08 5.64
C ASP A 144 -1.08 -20.55 6.34
N THR A 145 -1.19 -19.23 6.51
CA THR A 145 -2.38 -18.60 7.09
C THR A 145 -3.61 -18.81 6.21
N VAL A 146 -3.47 -18.63 4.88
CA VAL A 146 -4.56 -18.88 3.92
C VAL A 146 -4.94 -20.37 3.87
N ALA A 147 -3.95 -21.26 3.92
CA ALA A 147 -4.18 -22.70 3.95
C ALA A 147 -4.91 -23.14 5.24
N ALA A 148 -4.52 -22.60 6.39
CA ALA A 148 -5.19 -22.87 7.67
C ALA A 148 -6.64 -22.37 7.70
N LEU A 149 -6.92 -21.21 7.09
CA LEU A 149 -8.28 -20.69 6.94
C LEU A 149 -9.14 -21.53 5.99
N ARG A 150 -8.56 -21.99 4.88
CA ARG A 150 -9.26 -22.86 3.91
C ARG A 150 -9.60 -24.21 4.52
N HIS A 151 -8.67 -24.81 5.28
CA HIS A 151 -8.88 -26.12 5.89
C HIS A 151 -9.97 -26.13 6.98
N ARG A 152 -10.29 -24.97 7.56
CA ARG A 152 -11.40 -24.81 8.52
C ARG A 152 -12.77 -24.63 7.87
N GLY A 153 -12.84 -24.24 6.59
CA GLY A 153 -14.09 -24.11 5.84
C GLY A 153 -14.66 -25.43 5.33
N ASP A 154 -13.82 -26.47 5.22
CA ASP A 154 -14.19 -27.76 4.61
C ASP A 154 -14.62 -28.82 5.66
N GLY A 155 -14.78 -28.43 6.93
CA GLY A 155 -15.00 -29.32 8.07
C GLY A 155 -16.37 -29.25 8.75
N SER A 156 -17.38 -28.64 8.11
CA SER A 156 -18.78 -28.56 8.56
C SER A 156 -19.72 -29.03 7.47
#